data_AF-A0A8J2SAP7-F1
#
_entry.id   AF-A0A8J2SAP7-F1
#
_cell.length_a   1.000
_cell.length_b   1.000
_cell.length_c   1.000
_cell.angle_alpha   90.00
_cell.angle_beta   90.00
_cell.angle_gamma   90.00
#
_symmetry.space_group_name_H-M   'P 1'
#
loop_
_entity.id
_entity.type
_entity.pdbx_description
1 polymer ?
#
loop_
_entity_poly.entity_id
_entity_poly.type
_entity_poly.pdbx_seq_one_letter_code
_entity_poly.pdbx_strand_id
1 'polypeptide(L)'
;MRRLALLSLVPATLALTAPALRPRARGQLLRSSPDDDEAPPEINEDFRDFRARLIARTKGEGLTEAGDEKAVAEGWAYETPLLEAGCLLLGGTEQDFGFGLRQQYFHKCVLLLTQHDEFFTRGVIVNRPSRRTVRGWTVWCGGDVEEGGVFAPHGGSSSDRPPALECLSTVKIEGAASCTEVNKDLYTTSFDDANKALERGYEKSDFMCLCGYAGWAPKQLDGEVERSSWHVASVDGGTLVKDLLARDDDEDLPVDDGLGTWAQLMRRLGKDPAPSGFEFDDEMLRAWIAARLDAPKVDVSALADAARRKQREETYLESILDDNGEVTPGVVFTCQALAPAADFLLERQFLHKSVVQVIAVQQDTVIMCCLNRPTSRRVALKLGDAERVKTVAFGGDVQVRSAQGGVVWLSRGPLPGGAGERLPAGGLEEEDATHVVAARDVVEGLKRADVRVEAVLAASGVVAFPVAELRRLLGAGHVVPVPPDAAPLDQCWALHAPGAAADPEDAWRRAYAAAVDAARGAPPAATPAELRGGIADEALDRFVGTFLS
;
A
#
# COMPACT_ATOMS: atom_id res chain seq x y z
N MET A 1 -44.60 -2.63 -7.70
CA MET A 1 -45.45 -2.20 -6.57
C MET A 1 -45.94 -3.42 -5.78
N ARG A 2 -45.26 -3.75 -4.67
CA ARG A 2 -45.82 -4.55 -3.57
C ARG A 2 -45.20 -4.02 -2.28
N ARG A 3 -46.01 -3.30 -1.51
CA ARG A 3 -45.77 -2.92 -0.11
C ARG A 3 -46.02 -4.16 0.75
N LEU A 4 -45.15 -4.40 1.73
CA LEU A 4 -45.47 -5.26 2.88
C LEU A 4 -44.98 -4.52 4.13
N ALA A 5 -45.94 -4.02 4.89
CA ALA A 5 -45.78 -3.48 6.22
C ALA A 5 -45.78 -4.63 7.23
N LEU A 6 -44.91 -4.55 8.23
CA LEU A 6 -45.02 -5.34 9.45
C LEU A 6 -44.81 -4.40 10.64
N LEU A 7 -45.93 -4.08 11.29
CA LEU A 7 -46.03 -3.51 12.63
C LEU A 7 -45.74 -4.59 13.68
N SER A 8 -45.19 -4.17 14.84
CA SER A 8 -45.23 -4.80 16.18
C SER A 8 -43.84 -4.77 16.83
N LEU A 9 -43.58 -4.42 18.09
CA LEU A 9 -44.32 -3.85 19.22
C LEU A 9 -43.23 -3.50 20.24
N VAL A 10 -43.33 -2.34 20.87
CA VAL A 10 -42.45 -1.87 21.95
C VAL A 10 -42.86 -2.53 23.27
N PRO A 11 -41.90 -2.90 24.15
CA PRO A 11 -42.13 -2.88 25.59
C PRO A 11 -41.40 -1.70 26.23
N ALA A 12 -42.14 -0.99 27.08
CA ALA A 12 -41.72 0.22 27.76
C ALA A 12 -40.91 -0.05 29.04
N THR A 13 -40.15 0.99 29.42
CA THR A 13 -39.77 1.43 30.77
C THR A 13 -38.60 0.76 31.49
N LEU A 14 -37.51 1.54 31.66
CA LEU A 14 -37.09 2.04 32.98
C LEU A 14 -36.17 3.26 32.79
N ALA A 15 -36.73 4.45 32.97
CA ALA A 15 -36.00 5.71 32.98
C ALA A 15 -35.52 6.02 34.40
N LEU A 16 -34.21 6.09 34.59
CA LEU A 16 -33.59 6.64 35.80
C LEU A 16 -33.58 8.16 35.67
N THR A 17 -34.38 8.81 36.52
CA THR A 17 -34.52 10.26 36.64
C THR A 17 -33.32 10.85 37.38
N ALA A 18 -32.45 11.59 36.67
CA ALA A 18 -31.53 12.54 37.28
C ALA A 18 -32.22 13.90 37.44
N PRO A 19 -32.13 14.57 38.61
CA PRO A 19 -32.91 15.77 38.89
C PRO A 19 -32.40 16.97 38.10
N ALA A 20 -33.34 17.65 37.44
CA ALA A 20 -33.12 18.92 36.75
C ALA A 20 -32.54 19.98 37.71
N LEU A 21 -31.28 20.35 37.48
CA LEU A 21 -30.67 21.53 38.08
C LEU A 21 -31.34 22.78 37.48
N ARG A 22 -32.22 23.40 38.27
CA ARG A 22 -32.77 24.73 38.00
C ARG A 22 -31.62 25.76 37.91
N PRO A 23 -31.65 26.73 36.98
CA PRO A 23 -30.69 27.81 36.99
C PRO A 23 -30.88 28.64 38.26
N ARG A 24 -29.85 28.64 39.11
CA ARG A 24 -29.76 29.56 40.25
C ARG A 24 -29.48 30.95 39.71
N ALA A 25 -30.42 31.87 39.95
CA ALA A 25 -30.16 33.30 39.90
C ALA A 25 -29.04 33.67 40.89
N ARG A 26 -27.98 34.32 40.38
CA ARG A 26 -26.98 35.12 41.11
C ARG A 26 -26.08 35.77 40.04
N GLY A 27 -25.71 37.03 40.10
CA GLY A 27 -25.87 38.03 41.14
C GLY A 27 -25.62 39.42 40.56
N GLN A 28 -25.85 40.42 41.39
CA GLN A 28 -25.72 41.84 41.12
C GLN A 28 -24.53 42.21 40.22
N LEU A 29 -24.85 42.86 39.11
CA LEU A 29 -23.95 43.73 38.36
C LEU A 29 -23.35 44.76 39.34
N LEU A 30 -22.06 44.61 39.64
CA LEU A 30 -21.26 45.73 40.11
C LEU A 30 -21.24 46.76 38.96
N ARG A 31 -21.86 47.92 39.19
CA ARG A 31 -21.69 49.11 38.36
C ARG A 31 -20.23 49.52 38.43
N SER A 32 -19.47 49.31 37.36
CA SER A 32 -18.26 50.07 37.07
C SER A 32 -18.65 51.48 36.59
N SER A 33 -17.78 52.44 36.88
CA SER A 33 -17.93 53.87 36.58
C SER A 33 -18.20 54.16 35.10
N PRO A 34 -18.87 55.29 34.77
CA PRO A 34 -19.14 55.68 33.39
C PRO A 34 -17.97 56.54 32.89
N ASP A 35 -16.90 55.94 32.36
CA ASP A 35 -15.87 56.67 31.60
C ASP A 35 -14.94 55.70 30.83
N ASP A 36 -15.50 54.72 30.11
CA ASP A 36 -14.75 53.96 29.10
C ASP A 36 -15.68 53.68 27.90
N ASP A 37 -15.87 54.70 27.05
CA ASP A 37 -16.39 54.57 25.68
C ASP A 37 -15.27 54.05 24.75
N GLU A 38 -14.64 52.93 25.12
CA GLU A 38 -13.79 52.18 24.21
C GLU A 38 -14.63 51.04 23.65
N ALA A 39 -14.93 51.11 22.35
CA ALA A 39 -15.59 50.03 21.63
C ALA A 39 -14.85 48.72 21.94
N PRO A 40 -15.56 47.59 22.20
CA PRO A 40 -14.90 46.31 22.41
C PRO A 40 -13.90 46.08 21.27
N PRO A 41 -12.64 45.73 21.55
CA PRO A 41 -11.69 45.48 20.49
C PRO A 41 -12.30 44.44 19.54
N GLU A 42 -12.40 44.78 18.25
CA GLU A 42 -12.83 43.82 17.24
C GLU A 42 -11.85 42.65 17.30
N ILE A 43 -12.32 41.50 17.76
CA ILE A 43 -11.55 40.26 17.75
C ILE A 43 -11.49 39.82 16.29
N ASN A 44 -10.58 40.44 15.53
CA ASN A 44 -10.14 40.03 14.21
C ASN A 44 -9.05 38.94 14.30
N GLU A 45 -8.90 38.31 15.47
CA GLU A 45 -7.94 37.24 15.73
C GLU A 45 -8.59 35.89 15.41
N ASP A 46 -7.88 35.02 14.67
CA ASP A 46 -8.29 33.63 14.46
C ASP A 46 -8.51 32.99 15.85
N PHE A 47 -9.70 32.42 16.09
CA PHE A 47 -10.03 31.74 17.33
C PHE A 47 -9.06 30.57 17.65
N ARG A 48 -8.32 30.08 16.65
CA ARG A 48 -7.21 29.14 16.83
C ARG A 48 -5.99 29.79 17.49
N ASP A 49 -5.66 31.04 17.18
CA ASP A 49 -4.61 31.82 17.87
C ASP A 49 -4.99 32.01 19.35
N PHE A 50 -6.26 32.34 19.61
CA PHE A 50 -6.78 32.45 20.98
C PHE A 50 -6.66 31.13 21.75
N ARG A 51 -7.03 30.00 21.11
CA ARG A 51 -6.89 28.65 21.70
C ARG A 51 -5.42 28.29 21.96
N ALA A 52 -4.52 28.62 21.04
CA ALA A 52 -3.08 28.39 21.21
C ALA A 52 -2.56 29.11 22.46
N ARG A 53 -2.86 30.41 22.61
CA ARG A 53 -2.50 31.22 23.80
C ARG A 53 -3.06 30.61 25.08
N LEU A 54 -4.31 30.13 25.06
CA LEU A 54 -4.94 29.50 26.23
C LEU A 54 -4.26 28.18 26.64
N ILE A 55 -3.90 27.33 25.66
CA ILE A 55 -3.25 26.05 25.92
C ILE A 55 -1.82 26.26 26.45
N ALA A 56 -1.06 27.20 25.88
CA ALA A 56 0.26 27.57 26.37
C ALA A 56 0.22 28.00 27.85
N ARG A 57 -0.74 28.87 28.20
CA ARG A 57 -0.97 29.29 29.59
C ARG A 57 -1.31 28.13 30.53
N THR A 58 -2.04 27.13 30.04
CA THR A 58 -2.47 25.97 30.85
C THR A 58 -1.33 24.95 31.04
N LYS A 59 -0.43 24.81 30.06
CA LYS A 59 0.74 23.90 30.14
C LYS A 59 1.87 24.41 31.05
N GLY A 60 1.73 25.58 31.67
CA GLY A 60 2.71 26.12 32.61
C GLY A 60 3.97 26.69 31.96
N GLU A 61 3.94 26.92 30.64
CA GLU A 61 4.93 27.73 29.93
C GLU A 61 4.71 29.19 30.33
N GLY A 62 5.21 29.56 31.51
CA GLY A 62 5.08 30.92 32.03
C GLY A 62 5.70 31.91 31.05
N LEU A 63 4.87 32.65 30.32
CA LEU A 63 5.30 33.63 29.33
C LEU A 63 4.49 34.93 29.48
N THR A 64 5.25 36.03 29.47
CA THR A 64 4.82 37.42 29.30
C THR A 64 4.27 37.65 27.88
N GLU A 65 3.65 38.80 27.58
CA GLU A 65 3.18 39.15 26.21
C GLU A 65 4.24 38.89 25.11
N ALA A 66 5.54 39.10 25.41
CA ALA A 66 6.65 38.80 24.51
C ALA A 66 6.80 37.30 24.13
N GLY A 67 6.29 36.37 24.94
CA GLY A 67 6.28 34.94 24.63
C GLY A 67 5.08 34.51 23.80
N ASP A 68 3.93 35.20 23.96
CA ASP A 68 2.77 35.05 23.07
C ASP A 68 3.17 35.48 21.64
N GLU A 69 3.90 36.59 21.49
CA GLU A 69 4.43 37.04 20.19
C GLU A 69 5.45 36.06 19.58
N LYS A 70 6.33 35.49 20.40
CA LYS A 70 7.34 34.52 19.94
C LYS A 70 6.70 33.20 19.48
N ALA A 71 5.72 32.66 20.22
CA ALA A 71 5.02 31.45 19.85
C ALA A 71 4.15 31.63 18.59
N VAL A 72 3.61 32.84 18.38
CA VAL A 72 2.92 33.21 17.14
C VAL A 72 3.91 33.36 15.98
N ALA A 73 5.11 33.92 16.21
CA ALA A 73 6.14 34.08 15.19
C ALA A 73 6.83 32.75 14.78
N GLU A 74 6.97 31.80 15.69
CA GLU A 74 7.53 30.45 15.44
C GLU A 74 6.48 29.44 14.95
N GLY A 75 5.21 29.86 14.84
CA GLY A 75 4.06 29.03 14.53
C GLY A 75 3.62 28.17 15.72
N TRP A 76 2.31 28.06 15.95
CA TRP A 76 1.75 27.27 17.05
C TRP A 76 1.31 25.87 16.60
N ALA A 77 1.27 24.92 17.54
CA ALA A 77 0.74 23.57 17.35
C ALA A 77 0.19 23.03 18.68
N TYR A 78 -1.04 22.51 18.69
CA TYR A 78 -1.65 21.93 19.90
C TYR A 78 -2.63 20.80 19.57
N GLU A 79 -2.80 19.86 20.51
CA GLU A 79 -3.76 18.76 20.39
C GLU A 79 -5.19 19.29 20.59
N THR A 80 -6.12 18.82 19.78
CA THR A 80 -7.53 19.24 19.84
C THR A 80 -8.45 18.05 19.61
N PRO A 81 -9.55 17.91 20.36
CA PRO A 81 -10.56 16.89 20.10
C PRO A 81 -11.51 17.29 18.95
N LEU A 82 -11.44 18.53 18.48
CA LEU A 82 -12.33 19.06 17.44
C LEU A 82 -11.80 18.71 16.05
N LEU A 83 -12.67 18.13 15.23
CA LEU A 83 -12.44 17.96 13.80
C LEU A 83 -12.99 19.18 13.07
N GLU A 84 -12.13 19.88 12.35
CA GLU A 84 -12.47 21.05 11.55
C GLU A 84 -11.47 21.20 10.39
N ALA A 85 -11.85 21.95 9.36
CA ALA A 85 -10.89 22.35 8.32
C ALA A 85 -9.69 23.08 8.96
N GLY A 86 -8.49 22.81 8.47
CA GLY A 86 -7.23 23.30 9.03
C GLY A 86 -6.61 22.42 10.11
N CYS A 87 -7.31 21.40 10.62
CA CYS A 87 -6.71 20.41 11.51
C CYS A 87 -5.74 19.50 10.78
N LEU A 88 -4.72 19.03 11.51
CA LEU A 88 -3.87 17.93 11.12
C LEU A 88 -4.34 16.62 11.74
N LEU A 89 -4.30 15.56 10.95
CA LEU A 89 -4.29 14.19 11.40
C LEU A 89 -2.87 13.64 11.26
N LEU A 90 -2.30 13.19 12.37
CA LEU A 90 -0.99 12.54 12.41
C LEU A 90 -1.22 11.03 12.51
N GLY A 91 -0.85 10.29 11.46
CA GLY A 91 -1.03 8.83 11.38
C GLY A 91 0.06 8.06 12.10
N GLY A 92 -0.12 6.76 12.34
CA GLY A 92 0.92 5.87 12.89
C GLY A 92 1.07 5.86 14.40
N THR A 93 -0.03 6.05 15.13
CA THR A 93 -0.06 6.21 16.59
C THR A 93 -0.39 4.91 17.31
N GLU A 94 -1.52 4.29 17.00
CA GLU A 94 -1.93 2.97 17.49
C GLU A 94 -2.58 2.24 16.31
N GLN A 95 -1.78 1.52 15.53
CA GLN A 95 -2.28 0.86 14.31
C GLN A 95 -2.77 -0.56 14.61
N ASP A 96 -4.04 -0.84 14.32
CA ASP A 96 -4.46 -2.20 14.00
C ASP A 96 -3.82 -2.61 12.67
N PHE A 97 -3.34 -3.85 12.57
CA PHE A 97 -2.66 -4.44 11.40
C PHE A 97 -3.38 -4.10 10.07
N GLY A 98 -2.94 -3.06 9.36
CA GLY A 98 -3.61 -2.60 8.15
C GLY A 98 -2.88 -1.49 7.38
N PHE A 99 -2.46 -0.42 8.07
CA PHE A 99 -1.81 0.73 7.43
C PHE A 99 -0.44 0.39 6.85
N GLY A 100 0.47 -0.24 7.62
CA GLY A 100 1.82 -0.60 7.16
C GLY A 100 1.87 -1.58 5.97
N LEU A 101 0.82 -2.36 5.74
CA LEU A 101 0.78 -3.37 4.66
C LEU A 101 -0.11 -3.00 3.47
N ARG A 102 -1.16 -2.18 3.64
CA ARG A 102 -2.10 -1.86 2.55
C ARG A 102 -2.12 -0.40 2.14
N GLN A 103 -1.78 0.50 3.06
CA GLN A 103 -1.90 1.94 2.88
C GLN A 103 -0.62 2.61 3.38
N GLN A 104 0.52 2.19 2.82
CA GLN A 104 1.85 2.64 3.28
C GLN A 104 1.96 4.16 3.30
N TYR A 105 1.30 4.86 2.37
CA TYR A 105 1.28 6.32 2.29
C TYR A 105 0.72 7.01 3.54
N PHE A 106 -0.16 6.36 4.31
CA PHE A 106 -0.67 6.89 5.59
C PHE A 106 0.22 6.57 6.81
N HIS A 107 1.21 5.69 6.66
CA HIS A 107 2.14 5.44 7.75
C HIS A 107 2.93 6.70 8.08
N LYS A 108 2.83 7.18 9.34
CA LYS A 108 3.45 8.44 9.81
C LYS A 108 3.22 9.62 8.84
N CYS A 109 2.02 9.72 8.27
CA CYS A 109 1.65 10.84 7.42
C CYS A 109 1.23 12.05 8.24
N VAL A 110 1.41 13.23 7.66
CA VAL A 110 0.87 14.51 8.15
C VAL A 110 -0.22 14.90 7.17
N LEU A 111 -1.48 14.78 7.61
CA LEU A 111 -2.63 14.96 6.76
C LEU A 111 -3.42 16.19 7.18
N LEU A 112 -3.52 17.17 6.31
CA LEU A 112 -4.24 18.42 6.55
C LEU A 112 -5.69 18.28 6.07
N LEU A 113 -6.66 18.51 6.96
CA LEU A 113 -8.07 18.61 6.57
C LEU A 113 -8.33 19.92 5.83
N THR A 114 -8.74 19.83 4.57
CA THR A 114 -9.12 21.01 3.77
C THR A 114 -10.62 21.30 3.86
N GLN A 115 -11.42 20.28 4.21
CA GLN A 115 -12.86 20.38 4.34
C GLN A 115 -13.34 19.37 5.38
N HIS A 116 -14.25 19.78 6.25
CA HIS A 116 -14.94 18.89 7.17
C HIS A 116 -16.35 19.43 7.38
N ASP A 117 -17.34 18.75 6.79
CA ASP A 117 -18.76 19.06 6.95
C ASP A 117 -19.60 17.79 7.19
N GLU A 118 -20.92 17.96 7.33
CA GLU A 118 -21.84 16.87 7.65
C GLU A 118 -21.95 15.80 6.55
N PHE A 119 -21.50 16.10 5.33
CA PHE A 119 -21.60 15.22 4.17
C PHE A 119 -20.27 14.56 3.81
N PHE A 120 -19.16 15.26 4.03
CA PHE A 120 -17.86 14.79 3.59
C PHE A 120 -16.72 15.40 4.39
N THR A 121 -15.68 14.60 4.60
CA THR A 121 -14.39 15.10 5.08
C THR A 121 -13.33 14.85 4.03
N ARG A 122 -12.56 15.89 3.74
CA ARG A 122 -11.46 15.86 2.80
C ARG A 122 -10.18 16.30 3.50
N GLY A 123 -9.10 15.58 3.25
CA GLY A 123 -7.77 16.06 3.60
C GLY A 123 -6.71 15.64 2.62
N VAL A 124 -5.55 16.27 2.72
CA VAL A 124 -4.40 16.06 1.82
C VAL A 124 -3.16 15.76 2.64
N ILE A 125 -2.36 14.81 2.19
CA ILE A 125 -1.07 14.51 2.82
C ILE A 125 -0.06 15.58 2.38
N VAL A 126 0.58 16.23 3.35
CA VAL A 126 1.50 17.36 3.11
C VAL A 126 2.97 17.02 3.35
N ASN A 127 3.31 15.80 3.79
CA ASN A 127 4.69 15.36 4.00
C ASN A 127 5.12 14.26 3.02
N ARG A 128 4.60 14.29 1.78
CA ARG A 128 4.92 13.32 0.72
C ARG A 128 5.30 14.04 -0.58
N PRO A 129 6.48 14.69 -0.63
CA PRO A 129 6.98 15.23 -1.89
C PRO A 129 7.25 14.13 -2.90
N SER A 130 7.37 14.48 -4.19
CA SER A 130 7.71 13.52 -5.24
C SER A 130 8.58 14.17 -6.31
N ARG A 131 9.28 13.35 -7.11
CA ARG A 131 9.99 13.81 -8.32
C ARG A 131 9.07 14.03 -9.53
N ARG A 132 7.76 13.84 -9.37
CA ARG A 132 6.79 14.01 -10.47
C ARG A 132 6.52 15.49 -10.69
N THR A 133 6.43 15.89 -11.96
CA THR A 133 6.09 17.26 -12.33
C THR A 133 4.92 17.33 -13.30
N VAL A 134 4.04 18.32 -13.13
CA VAL A 134 2.96 18.65 -14.07
C VAL A 134 3.05 20.11 -14.45
N ARG A 135 3.17 20.41 -15.76
CA ARG A 135 3.39 21.78 -16.28
C ARG A 135 4.54 22.51 -15.55
N GLY A 136 5.59 21.77 -15.21
CA GLY A 136 6.76 22.28 -14.48
C GLY A 136 6.58 22.43 -12.97
N TRP A 137 5.40 22.17 -12.41
CA TRP A 137 5.17 22.14 -10.95
C TRP A 137 5.59 20.80 -10.35
N THR A 138 6.37 20.81 -9.27
CA THR A 138 6.55 19.61 -8.43
C THR A 138 5.22 19.23 -7.81
N VAL A 139 4.84 17.96 -7.92
CA VAL A 139 3.55 17.45 -7.45
C VAL A 139 3.77 16.60 -6.20
N TRP A 140 3.06 16.93 -5.13
CA TRP A 140 3.07 16.21 -3.88
C TRP A 140 1.95 15.16 -3.88
N CYS A 141 2.16 14.02 -3.22
CA CYS A 141 1.13 12.99 -3.08
C CYS A 141 0.14 13.40 -2.00
N GLY A 142 -1.06 13.82 -2.39
CA GLY A 142 -2.12 14.27 -1.50
C GLY A 142 -3.01 13.15 -0.98
N GLY A 143 -3.08 12.00 -1.65
CA GLY A 143 -3.84 10.84 -1.22
C GLY A 143 -4.21 9.92 -2.39
N ASP A 144 -4.95 8.85 -2.09
CA ASP A 144 -5.31 7.78 -3.02
C ASP A 144 -6.58 8.06 -3.83
N VAL A 145 -7.45 8.96 -3.37
CA VAL A 145 -8.67 9.30 -4.07
C VAL A 145 -8.35 10.25 -5.22
N GLU A 146 -8.79 9.88 -6.43
CA GLU A 146 -8.66 10.67 -7.66
C GLU A 146 -7.20 11.05 -8.00
N GLU A 147 -6.20 10.24 -7.63
CA GLU A 147 -4.81 10.42 -8.06
C GLU A 147 -4.60 10.18 -9.57
N GLY A 148 -5.59 9.59 -10.26
CA GLY A 148 -5.56 9.37 -11.72
C GLY A 148 -4.38 8.54 -12.23
N GLY A 149 -3.74 7.73 -11.37
CA GLY A 149 -2.54 6.95 -11.71
C GLY A 149 -1.25 7.76 -11.83
N VAL A 150 -1.22 9.04 -11.39
CA VAL A 150 -0.01 9.89 -11.42
C VAL A 150 1.17 9.25 -10.70
N PHE A 151 0.90 8.51 -9.63
CA PHE A 151 1.90 7.78 -8.84
C PHE A 151 1.91 6.28 -9.10
N ALA A 152 1.27 5.78 -10.17
CA ALA A 152 1.31 4.36 -10.51
C ALA A 152 2.73 3.94 -10.98
N PRO A 153 3.23 2.72 -10.64
CA PRO A 153 4.62 2.32 -10.90
C PRO A 153 4.98 2.27 -12.39
N HIS A 154 3.97 2.09 -13.25
CA HIS A 154 4.12 1.95 -14.71
C HIS A 154 3.36 3.00 -15.51
N GLY A 155 2.93 4.11 -14.88
CA GLY A 155 2.18 5.18 -15.56
C GLY A 155 0.81 4.76 -16.10
N GLY A 156 0.25 3.64 -15.60
CA GLY A 156 -1.09 3.19 -15.96
C GLY A 156 -2.15 4.04 -15.26
N SER A 157 -3.14 4.52 -16.00
CA SER A 157 -4.31 5.16 -15.40
C SER A 157 -5.11 4.11 -14.63
N SER A 158 -5.13 4.22 -13.30
CA SER A 158 -5.94 3.34 -12.44
C SER A 158 -7.45 3.64 -12.57
N SER A 159 -7.82 4.73 -13.25
CA SER A 159 -9.20 5.16 -13.43
C SER A 159 -9.41 5.93 -14.73
N ASP A 160 -10.64 5.93 -15.27
CA ASP A 160 -11.03 6.78 -16.42
C ASP A 160 -11.21 8.26 -16.04
N ARG A 161 -11.06 8.61 -14.75
CA ARG A 161 -11.19 9.98 -14.26
C ARG A 161 -9.84 10.70 -14.29
N PRO A 162 -9.81 11.98 -14.69
CA PRO A 162 -8.58 12.76 -14.66
C PRO A 162 -8.08 12.93 -13.22
N PRO A 163 -6.76 13.07 -13.02
CA PRO A 163 -6.19 13.30 -11.69
C PRO A 163 -6.71 14.61 -11.11
N ALA A 164 -7.10 14.60 -9.84
CA ALA A 164 -7.46 15.78 -9.08
C ALA A 164 -6.18 16.52 -8.68
N LEU A 165 -5.92 17.67 -9.32
CA LEU A 165 -4.84 18.58 -8.99
C LEU A 165 -5.39 19.81 -8.28
N GLU A 166 -4.89 20.05 -7.07
CA GLU A 166 -5.22 21.21 -6.24
C GLU A 166 -3.93 21.84 -5.70
N CYS A 167 -3.95 23.12 -5.37
CA CYS A 167 -2.86 23.76 -4.67
C CYS A 167 -3.28 24.21 -3.26
N LEU A 168 -2.40 24.00 -2.28
CA LEU A 168 -2.39 24.81 -1.07
C LEU A 168 -1.61 26.09 -1.36
N SER A 169 -2.13 27.23 -0.93
CA SER A 169 -1.54 28.56 -1.13
C SER A 169 -1.31 29.22 0.21
N THR A 170 -0.13 29.79 0.41
CA THR A 170 0.23 30.53 1.62
C THR A 170 -0.04 32.02 1.52
N VAL A 171 -0.67 32.42 0.41
CA VAL A 171 -1.13 33.78 0.09
C VAL A 171 -2.54 33.71 -0.48
N LYS A 172 -3.36 34.72 -0.20
CA LYS A 172 -4.70 34.79 -0.78
C LYS A 172 -4.61 35.22 -2.24
N ILE A 173 -5.22 34.45 -3.15
CA ILE A 173 -5.31 34.84 -4.56
C ILE A 173 -6.52 35.75 -4.75
N GLU A 174 -6.27 37.04 -4.91
CA GLU A 174 -7.34 38.02 -5.13
C GLU A 174 -8.08 37.76 -6.44
N GLY A 175 -9.41 37.70 -6.35
CA GLY A 175 -10.32 37.49 -7.49
C GLY A 175 -10.39 36.06 -8.04
N ALA A 176 -9.82 35.05 -7.35
CA ALA A 176 -9.98 33.65 -7.72
C ALA A 176 -11.15 33.00 -6.96
N ALA A 177 -12.17 32.55 -7.69
CA ALA A 177 -13.36 31.94 -7.07
C ALA A 177 -13.07 30.59 -6.38
N SER A 178 -12.02 29.88 -6.82
CA SER A 178 -11.59 28.63 -6.17
C SER A 178 -10.74 28.86 -4.93
N CYS A 179 -10.30 30.09 -4.64
CA CYS A 179 -9.46 30.39 -3.49
C CYS A 179 -10.30 30.44 -2.21
N THR A 180 -10.18 29.41 -1.37
CA THR A 180 -10.95 29.28 -0.13
C THR A 180 -10.02 29.21 1.06
N GLU A 181 -10.30 29.97 2.10
CA GLU A 181 -9.52 29.94 3.33
C GLU A 181 -9.78 28.66 4.12
N VAL A 182 -8.72 27.97 4.54
CA VAL A 182 -8.77 26.74 5.34
C VAL A 182 -8.39 27.05 6.79
N ASN A 183 -7.29 27.80 6.95
CA ASN A 183 -6.70 28.19 8.22
C ASN A 183 -5.93 29.50 8.02
N LYS A 184 -5.41 30.08 9.11
CA LYS A 184 -4.55 31.27 9.11
C LYS A 184 -3.48 31.17 8.02
N ASP A 185 -3.50 32.15 7.13
CA ASP A 185 -2.59 32.29 5.99
C ASP A 185 -2.48 31.04 5.11
N LEU A 186 -3.54 30.21 5.07
CA LEU A 186 -3.59 28.99 4.29
C LEU A 186 -4.90 28.87 3.53
N TYR A 187 -4.78 28.78 2.21
CA TYR A 187 -5.90 28.72 1.29
C TYR A 187 -5.80 27.48 0.41
N THR A 188 -6.92 26.91 0.00
CA THR A 188 -6.98 25.97 -1.13
C THR A 188 -7.30 26.74 -2.41
N THR A 189 -6.82 26.26 -3.54
CA THR A 189 -7.17 26.79 -4.87
C THR A 189 -7.03 25.72 -5.94
N SER A 190 -7.77 25.86 -7.03
CA SER A 190 -7.60 24.96 -8.18
C SER A 190 -6.23 25.16 -8.84
N PHE A 191 -5.69 24.09 -9.42
CA PHE A 191 -4.42 24.17 -10.15
C PHE A 191 -4.46 25.19 -11.31
N ASP A 192 -5.59 25.34 -12.00
CA ASP A 192 -5.73 26.32 -13.08
C ASP A 192 -5.72 27.76 -12.57
N ASP A 193 -6.36 28.04 -11.44
CA ASP A 193 -6.34 29.39 -10.86
C ASP A 193 -4.97 29.72 -10.25
N ALA A 194 -4.25 28.74 -9.68
CA ALA A 194 -2.86 28.91 -9.28
C ALA A 194 -1.94 29.27 -10.47
N ASN A 195 -2.10 28.60 -11.62
CA ASN A 195 -1.36 28.96 -12.84
C ASN A 195 -1.68 30.39 -13.32
N LYS A 196 -2.95 30.79 -13.30
CA LYS A 196 -3.34 32.18 -13.62
C LYS A 196 -2.80 33.18 -12.59
N ALA A 197 -2.62 32.78 -11.33
CA ALA A 197 -2.02 33.64 -10.32
C ALA A 197 -0.55 33.93 -10.65
N LEU A 198 0.21 32.94 -11.16
CA LEU A 198 1.59 33.18 -11.61
C LEU A 198 1.65 34.24 -12.72
N GLU A 199 0.71 34.21 -13.67
CA GLU A 199 0.60 35.24 -14.73
C GLU A 199 0.32 36.64 -14.18
N ARG A 200 -0.25 36.74 -12.97
CA ARG A 200 -0.54 37.99 -12.26
C ARG A 200 0.60 38.45 -11.34
N GLY A 201 1.72 37.74 -11.31
CA GLY A 201 2.91 38.09 -10.52
C GLY A 201 2.97 37.48 -9.12
N TYR A 202 2.17 36.44 -8.84
CA TYR A 202 2.35 35.63 -7.63
C TYR A 202 3.54 34.69 -7.82
N GLU A 203 4.22 34.36 -6.72
CA GLU A 203 5.40 33.49 -6.76
C GLU A 203 5.01 32.03 -6.65
N LYS A 204 5.69 31.17 -7.41
CA LYS A 204 5.43 29.73 -7.39
C LYS A 204 5.76 29.10 -6.02
N SER A 205 6.69 29.70 -5.27
CA SER A 205 7.08 29.27 -3.92
C SER A 205 5.98 29.43 -2.87
N ASP A 206 4.90 30.16 -3.18
CA ASP A 206 3.75 30.30 -2.28
C ASP A 206 2.75 29.15 -2.40
N PHE A 207 2.99 28.20 -3.30
CA PHE A 207 2.01 27.18 -3.69
C PHE A 207 2.58 25.76 -3.62
N MET A 208 1.87 24.88 -2.92
CA MET A 208 2.12 23.44 -2.92
C MET A 208 1.09 22.75 -3.82
N CYS A 209 1.54 22.23 -4.97
CA CYS A 209 0.68 21.45 -5.87
C CYS A 209 0.57 20.00 -5.39
N LEU A 210 -0.66 19.54 -5.17
CA LEU A 210 -1.00 18.22 -4.67
C LEU A 210 -1.80 17.45 -5.72
N CYS A 211 -1.55 16.14 -5.81
CA CYS A 211 -2.36 15.23 -6.59
C CYS A 211 -3.04 14.19 -5.70
N GLY A 212 -4.35 14.06 -5.88
CA GLY A 212 -5.20 13.19 -5.07
C GLY A 212 -5.49 13.76 -3.68
N TYR A 213 -6.38 13.09 -2.95
CA TYR A 213 -6.73 13.44 -1.58
C TYR A 213 -7.16 12.18 -0.80
N ALA A 214 -7.31 12.31 0.51
CA ALA A 214 -7.95 11.34 1.37
C ALA A 214 -9.39 11.79 1.69
N GLY A 215 -10.34 10.85 1.60
CA GLY A 215 -11.76 11.14 1.75
C GLY A 215 -12.42 10.21 2.77
N TRP A 216 -13.29 10.79 3.61
CA TRP A 216 -14.09 10.04 4.57
C TRP A 216 -15.57 10.31 4.37
N ALA A 217 -16.36 9.23 4.44
CA ALA A 217 -17.80 9.32 4.52
C ALA A 217 -18.24 9.94 5.87
N PRO A 218 -19.49 10.44 5.98
CA PRO A 218 -19.99 11.01 7.23
C PRO A 218 -19.74 10.10 8.43
N LYS A 219 -19.15 10.66 9.50
CA LYS A 219 -18.81 9.97 10.76
C LYS A 219 -17.75 8.87 10.69
N GLN A 220 -17.16 8.62 9.52
CA GLN A 220 -16.11 7.61 9.41
C GLN A 220 -14.84 8.05 10.14
N LEU A 221 -14.43 9.31 9.94
CA LEU A 221 -13.23 9.87 10.58
C LEU A 221 -13.37 9.90 12.10
N ASP A 222 -14.53 10.29 12.63
CA ASP A 222 -14.83 10.26 14.08
C ASP A 222 -14.54 8.88 14.67
N GLY A 223 -15.02 7.81 14.01
CA GLY A 223 -14.78 6.44 14.45
C GLY A 223 -13.30 6.02 14.35
N GLU A 224 -12.53 6.56 13.41
CA GLU A 224 -11.08 6.31 13.31
C GLU A 224 -10.31 7.03 14.43
N VAL A 225 -10.70 8.26 14.76
CA VAL A 225 -10.13 9.01 15.90
C VAL A 225 -10.46 8.32 17.23
N GLU A 226 -11.69 7.84 17.42
CA GLU A 226 -12.11 7.09 18.62
C GLU A 226 -11.31 5.79 18.84
N ARG A 227 -10.76 5.21 17.76
CA ARG A 227 -9.90 4.01 17.79
C ARG A 227 -8.40 4.35 17.84
N SER A 228 -8.04 5.60 18.14
CA SER A 228 -6.65 6.07 18.21
C SER A 228 -5.84 5.92 16.92
N SER A 229 -6.50 5.80 15.75
CA SER A 229 -5.81 5.72 14.46
C SER A 229 -5.11 7.03 14.07
N TRP A 230 -5.57 8.15 14.65
CA TRP A 230 -5.09 9.49 14.36
C TRP A 230 -4.87 10.28 15.65
N HIS A 231 -3.78 11.05 15.71
CA HIS A 231 -3.71 12.19 16.62
C HIS A 231 -4.19 13.44 15.89
N VAL A 232 -5.18 14.11 16.47
CA VAL A 232 -5.77 15.33 15.92
C VAL A 232 -5.08 16.54 16.54
N ALA A 233 -4.56 17.41 15.70
CA ALA A 233 -3.90 18.64 16.11
C ALA A 233 -4.41 19.83 15.31
N SER A 234 -4.30 21.02 15.90
CA SER A 234 -4.40 22.28 15.18
C SER A 234 -3.00 22.88 15.09
N VAL A 235 -2.68 23.47 13.94
CA VAL A 235 -1.39 24.13 13.70
C VAL A 235 -1.58 25.42 12.94
N ASP A 236 -0.59 26.30 12.99
CA ASP A 236 -0.46 27.37 12.00
C ASP A 236 -0.15 26.76 10.63
N GLY A 237 -1.19 26.67 9.80
CA GLY A 237 -1.15 25.98 8.51
C GLY A 237 -0.30 26.70 7.48
N GLY A 238 -0.37 28.04 7.41
CA GLY A 238 0.42 28.83 6.48
C GLY A 238 1.90 28.67 6.75
N THR A 239 2.30 28.75 8.03
CA THR A 239 3.70 28.52 8.46
C THR A 239 4.16 27.10 8.15
N LEU A 240 3.34 26.07 8.44
CA LEU A 240 3.69 24.68 8.14
C LEU A 240 3.96 24.46 6.64
N VAL A 241 3.10 24.97 5.76
CA VAL A 241 3.25 24.77 4.31
C VAL A 241 4.47 25.54 3.78
N LYS A 242 4.72 26.76 4.27
CA LYS A 242 5.96 27.51 3.95
C LYS A 242 7.21 26.73 4.36
N ASP A 243 7.24 26.19 5.58
CA ASP A 243 8.37 25.40 6.08
C ASP A 243 8.62 24.13 5.25
N LEU A 244 7.56 23.50 4.74
CA LEU A 244 7.65 22.32 3.88
C LEU A 244 8.15 22.67 2.47
N LEU A 245 7.68 23.78 1.90
CA LEU A 245 8.11 24.27 0.58
C LEU A 245 9.54 24.82 0.57
N ALA A 246 10.02 25.32 1.71
CA ALA A 246 11.38 25.87 1.84
C ALA A 246 12.47 24.80 2.01
N ARG A 247 12.12 23.51 2.04
CA ARG A 247 13.10 22.43 2.15
C ARG A 247 13.83 22.24 0.83
N ASP A 248 15.13 22.03 0.92
CA ASP A 248 15.96 21.75 -0.25
C ASP A 248 15.60 20.37 -0.84
N ASP A 249 15.12 20.37 -2.08
CA ASP A 249 15.05 19.18 -2.92
C ASP A 249 16.44 18.93 -3.51
N ASP A 250 17.30 18.21 -2.78
CA ASP A 250 18.58 17.72 -3.30
C ASP A 250 18.31 16.56 -4.28
N GLU A 251 18.49 16.82 -5.58
CA GLU A 251 18.24 15.83 -6.63
C GLU A 251 19.13 14.58 -6.53
N ASP A 252 20.27 14.65 -5.81
CA ASP A 252 21.20 13.54 -5.61
C ASP A 252 20.80 12.65 -4.41
N LEU A 253 19.86 13.09 -3.57
CA LEU A 253 19.35 12.32 -2.43
C LEU A 253 17.98 11.69 -2.74
N PRO A 254 17.61 10.56 -2.11
CA PRO A 254 16.26 10.02 -2.20
C PRO A 254 15.22 11.07 -1.75
N VAL A 255 14.05 11.06 -2.39
CA VAL A 255 12.90 11.90 -1.97
C VAL A 255 12.64 11.75 -0.47
N ASP A 256 12.40 12.89 0.21
CA ASP A 256 12.08 12.93 1.65
C ASP A 256 10.92 11.98 1.99
N ASP A 257 11.16 11.09 2.95
CA ASP A 257 10.16 10.12 3.42
C ASP A 257 9.11 10.73 4.36
N GLY A 258 9.31 11.99 4.76
CA GLY A 258 8.43 12.77 5.62
C GLY A 258 8.36 12.29 7.07
N LEU A 259 9.14 11.26 7.46
CA LEU A 259 9.19 10.74 8.82
C LEU A 259 9.74 11.79 9.80
N GLY A 260 10.72 12.57 9.35
CA GLY A 260 11.28 13.69 10.11
C GLY A 260 10.23 14.75 10.45
N THR A 261 9.41 15.15 9.46
CA THR A 261 8.30 16.09 9.63
C THR A 261 7.32 15.61 10.68
N TRP A 262 6.87 14.36 10.53
CA TRP A 262 5.89 13.77 11.44
C TRP A 262 6.44 13.72 12.87
N ALA A 263 7.67 13.27 13.05
CA ALA A 263 8.30 13.20 14.37
C ALA A 263 8.50 14.58 14.99
N GLN A 264 8.84 15.61 14.20
CA GLN A 264 8.94 16.99 14.67
C GLN A 264 7.58 17.52 15.15
N LEU A 265 6.50 17.27 14.41
CA LEU A 265 5.15 17.69 14.80
C LEU A 265 4.68 16.96 16.07
N MET A 266 4.91 15.66 16.18
CA MET A 266 4.63 14.89 17.39
C MET A 266 5.34 15.47 18.62
N ARG A 267 6.62 15.83 18.49
CA ARG A 267 7.38 16.50 19.57
C ARG A 267 6.81 17.87 19.92
N ARG A 268 6.38 18.67 18.94
CA ARG A 268 5.72 19.96 19.18
C ARG A 268 4.41 19.81 19.96
N LEU A 269 3.71 18.69 19.80
CA LEU A 269 2.51 18.39 20.59
C LEU A 269 2.82 17.91 22.02
N GLY A 270 4.11 17.73 22.36
CA GLY A 270 4.56 17.20 23.64
C GLY A 270 4.52 15.68 23.73
N LYS A 271 4.46 14.99 22.58
CA LYS A 271 4.51 13.53 22.49
C LYS A 271 5.94 13.08 22.19
N ASP A 272 6.31 11.90 22.69
CA ASP A 272 7.60 11.27 22.40
C ASP A 272 7.38 10.17 21.35
N PRO A 273 7.55 10.45 20.04
CA PRO A 273 7.38 9.43 19.02
C PRO A 273 8.47 8.37 19.17
N ALA A 274 8.11 7.10 18.93
CA ALA A 274 9.10 6.03 18.84
C ALA A 274 10.18 6.39 17.80
N PRO A 275 11.45 5.97 18.01
CA PRO A 275 12.53 6.26 17.08
C PRO A 275 12.16 5.82 15.65
N SER A 276 12.07 6.77 14.72
CA SER A 276 11.85 6.45 13.31
C SER A 276 13.11 5.87 12.69
N GLY A 277 12.93 4.94 11.75
CA GLY A 277 13.95 4.48 10.82
C GLY A 277 14.36 3.01 10.91
N PHE A 278 13.88 2.26 11.91
CA PHE A 278 14.20 0.84 12.10
C PHE A 278 12.98 -0.07 12.23
N GLU A 279 11.78 0.49 12.10
CA GLU A 279 10.53 -0.26 12.19
C GLU A 279 10.12 -0.76 10.80
N PHE A 280 9.55 -1.97 10.75
CA PHE A 280 9.08 -2.60 9.51
C PHE A 280 8.19 -1.65 8.68
N ASP A 281 7.29 -0.91 9.31
CA ASP A 281 6.37 0.01 8.63
C ASP A 281 7.11 1.22 8.01
N ASP A 282 8.20 1.69 8.63
CA ASP A 282 9.04 2.76 8.06
C ASP A 282 9.76 2.27 6.79
N GLU A 283 10.25 1.03 6.80
CA GLU A 283 10.87 0.42 5.61
C GLU A 283 9.84 0.20 4.49
N MET A 284 8.61 -0.21 4.85
CA MET A 284 7.51 -0.36 3.90
C MET A 284 7.12 0.98 3.26
N LEU A 285 7.08 2.06 4.05
CA LEU A 285 6.88 3.40 3.53
C LEU A 285 7.99 3.80 2.56
N ARG A 286 9.26 3.61 2.93
CA ARG A 286 10.40 3.97 2.05
C ARG A 286 10.39 3.19 0.74
N ALA A 287 10.05 1.89 0.79
CA ALA A 287 9.88 1.08 -0.41
C ALA A 287 8.75 1.60 -1.30
N TRP A 288 7.63 2.03 -0.69
CA TRP A 288 6.53 2.65 -1.42
C TRP A 288 6.94 3.99 -2.06
N ILE A 289 7.64 4.87 -1.33
CA ILE A 289 8.12 6.16 -1.83
C ILE A 289 9.10 5.97 -2.99
N ALA A 290 10.09 5.09 -2.83
CA ALA A 290 11.10 4.82 -3.85
C ALA A 290 10.47 4.39 -5.19
N ALA A 291 9.37 3.64 -5.15
CA ALA A 291 8.72 3.15 -6.35
C ALA A 291 7.64 4.08 -6.94
N ARG A 292 6.96 4.86 -6.09
CA ARG A 292 5.79 5.65 -6.48
C ARG A 292 6.14 7.13 -6.69
N LEU A 293 6.99 7.68 -5.82
CA LEU A 293 7.29 9.11 -5.73
C LEU A 293 8.69 9.48 -6.22
N ASP A 294 9.68 8.61 -6.01
CA ASP A 294 11.08 8.84 -6.35
C ASP A 294 11.48 8.38 -7.76
N ALA A 295 10.53 7.82 -8.54
CA ALA A 295 10.78 7.17 -9.84
C ALA A 295 11.76 7.98 -10.73
N PRO A 296 13.03 7.54 -10.86
CA PRO A 296 14.10 8.38 -11.44
C PRO A 296 14.00 8.54 -12.96
N LYS A 297 14.70 9.57 -13.48
CA LYS A 297 15.20 9.57 -14.87
C LYS A 297 16.34 8.56 -15.00
N VAL A 298 16.46 7.92 -16.16
CA VAL A 298 17.47 6.89 -16.46
C VAL A 298 18.89 7.47 -16.32
N ASP A 299 19.74 6.86 -15.48
CA ASP A 299 21.19 7.16 -15.35
C ASP A 299 22.07 5.95 -15.81
N VAL A 300 23.36 6.19 -16.05
CA VAL A 300 24.39 5.22 -16.49
C VAL A 300 24.53 4.03 -15.53
N SER A 301 24.40 4.25 -14.22
CA SER A 301 24.36 3.15 -13.23
C SER A 301 23.14 2.24 -13.42
N ALA A 302 21.99 2.83 -13.78
CA ALA A 302 20.78 2.11 -14.13
C ALA A 302 20.93 1.30 -15.43
N LEU A 303 21.81 1.72 -16.35
CA LEU A 303 22.11 1.00 -17.58
C LEU A 303 22.88 -0.31 -17.31
N ALA A 304 23.88 -0.26 -16.43
CA ALA A 304 24.63 -1.46 -16.02
C ALA A 304 23.72 -2.47 -15.29
N ASP A 305 22.81 -1.98 -14.47
CA ASP A 305 21.83 -2.84 -13.80
C ASP A 305 20.74 -3.33 -14.76
N ALA A 306 20.33 -2.54 -15.75
CA ALA A 306 19.44 -3.00 -16.82
C ALA A 306 20.09 -4.12 -17.64
N ALA A 307 21.38 -4.01 -17.97
CA ALA A 307 22.13 -5.07 -18.65
C ALA A 307 22.18 -6.36 -17.81
N ARG A 308 22.47 -6.26 -16.50
CA ARG A 308 22.42 -7.42 -15.58
C ARG A 308 21.03 -8.05 -15.50
N ARG A 309 19.97 -7.23 -15.47
CA ARG A 309 18.59 -7.71 -15.46
C ARG A 309 18.26 -8.44 -16.77
N LYS A 310 18.62 -7.87 -17.90
CA LYS A 310 18.41 -8.47 -19.23
C LYS A 310 19.14 -9.80 -19.37
N GLN A 311 20.40 -9.88 -18.93
CA GLN A 311 21.16 -11.13 -18.95
C GLN A 311 20.51 -12.22 -18.07
N ARG A 312 20.04 -11.86 -16.86
CA ARG A 312 19.30 -12.80 -16.00
C ARG A 312 17.99 -13.24 -16.63
N GLU A 313 17.23 -12.32 -17.21
CA GLU A 313 15.98 -12.59 -17.92
C GLU A 313 16.23 -13.63 -19.02
N GLU A 314 17.20 -13.38 -19.90
CA GLU A 314 17.57 -14.30 -21.00
C GLU A 314 17.98 -15.68 -20.47
N THR A 315 18.86 -15.72 -19.47
CA THR A 315 19.33 -16.99 -18.86
C THR A 315 18.17 -17.80 -18.25
N TYR A 316 17.28 -17.15 -17.51
CA TYR A 316 16.15 -17.84 -16.90
C TYR A 316 15.09 -18.23 -17.94
N LEU A 317 14.87 -17.42 -18.97
CA LEU A 317 13.94 -17.75 -20.06
C LEU A 317 14.38 -19.03 -20.77
N GLU A 318 15.66 -19.16 -21.12
CA GLU A 318 16.19 -20.38 -21.75
C GLU A 318 15.89 -21.66 -20.93
N SER A 319 15.83 -21.55 -19.60
CA SER A 319 15.55 -22.71 -18.73
C SER A 319 14.07 -23.10 -18.62
N ILE A 320 13.14 -22.25 -19.08
CA ILE A 320 11.71 -22.45 -18.88
C ILE A 320 10.91 -22.54 -20.17
N LEU A 321 11.47 -22.11 -21.30
CA LEU A 321 10.79 -22.16 -22.60
C LEU A 321 10.90 -23.55 -23.24
N ASP A 322 9.86 -23.94 -23.97
CA ASP A 322 9.84 -25.14 -24.81
C ASP A 322 10.46 -24.88 -26.19
N ASP A 323 10.48 -25.90 -27.06
CA ASP A 323 10.99 -25.79 -28.43
C ASP A 323 10.24 -24.77 -29.30
N ASN A 324 9.02 -24.38 -28.91
CA ASN A 324 8.20 -23.38 -29.59
C ASN A 324 8.42 -21.96 -29.03
N GLY A 325 9.22 -21.81 -27.98
CA GLY A 325 9.44 -20.54 -27.29
C GLY A 325 8.29 -20.15 -26.34
N GLU A 326 7.45 -21.10 -25.95
CA GLU A 326 6.38 -20.90 -24.96
C GLU A 326 6.84 -21.38 -23.57
N VAL A 327 6.31 -20.78 -22.50
CA VAL A 327 6.66 -21.22 -21.13
C VAL A 327 6.13 -22.63 -20.89
N THR A 328 7.02 -23.55 -20.51
CA THR A 328 6.69 -24.95 -20.31
C THR A 328 5.81 -25.12 -19.05
N PRO A 329 4.61 -25.74 -19.15
CA PRO A 329 3.82 -26.04 -17.97
C PRO A 329 4.53 -27.05 -17.06
N GLY A 330 4.42 -26.88 -15.75
CA GLY A 330 5.10 -27.68 -14.71
C GLY A 330 6.34 -27.02 -14.12
N VAL A 331 6.89 -25.99 -14.77
CA VAL A 331 8.05 -25.25 -14.25
C VAL A 331 7.74 -24.73 -12.85
N VAL A 332 8.69 -24.93 -11.93
CA VAL A 332 8.59 -24.48 -10.54
C VAL A 332 9.44 -23.23 -10.37
N PHE A 333 8.89 -22.24 -9.68
CA PHE A 333 9.61 -21.05 -9.29
C PHE A 333 9.64 -20.91 -7.77
N THR A 334 10.76 -20.39 -7.27
CA THR A 334 10.85 -19.80 -5.95
C THR A 334 10.71 -18.28 -6.07
N CYS A 335 9.85 -17.69 -5.26
CA CYS A 335 9.63 -16.25 -5.23
C CYS A 335 10.41 -15.63 -4.06
N GLN A 336 11.33 -14.72 -4.37
CA GLN A 336 12.20 -14.04 -3.41
C GLN A 336 12.36 -12.57 -3.79
N ALA A 337 12.24 -11.64 -2.85
CA ALA A 337 12.61 -10.25 -3.13
C ALA A 337 14.15 -10.12 -3.05
N LEU A 338 14.89 -10.39 -4.14
CA LEU A 338 16.36 -10.17 -4.18
C LEU A 338 16.72 -8.69 -4.02
N ALA A 339 15.82 -7.80 -4.43
CA ALA A 339 15.76 -6.40 -4.08
C ALA A 339 14.30 -6.07 -3.72
N PRO A 340 14.03 -5.06 -2.89
CA PRO A 340 12.67 -4.62 -2.61
C PRO A 340 12.05 -3.98 -3.85
N ALA A 341 11.67 -4.76 -4.87
CA ALA A 341 10.76 -4.24 -5.88
C ALA A 341 9.40 -4.07 -5.22
N ALA A 342 8.98 -2.81 -5.17
CA ALA A 342 7.71 -2.40 -4.62
C ALA A 342 6.52 -3.20 -5.15
N ASP A 343 6.52 -3.65 -6.40
CA ASP A 343 5.41 -4.45 -6.94
C ASP A 343 5.23 -5.76 -6.17
N PHE A 344 6.33 -6.41 -5.82
CA PHE A 344 6.31 -7.67 -5.08
C PHE A 344 6.08 -7.45 -3.58
N LEU A 345 6.68 -6.41 -3.00
CA LEU A 345 6.55 -6.10 -1.57
C LEU A 345 5.24 -5.39 -1.20
N LEU A 346 4.61 -4.66 -2.11
CA LEU A 346 3.42 -3.85 -1.81
C LEU A 346 2.15 -4.51 -2.35
N GLU A 347 2.16 -4.97 -3.60
CA GLU A 347 0.93 -5.45 -4.26
C GLU A 347 0.75 -6.97 -4.15
N ARG A 348 1.85 -7.73 -4.20
CA ARG A 348 1.81 -9.22 -4.23
C ARG A 348 2.57 -9.87 -3.09
N GLN A 349 2.44 -9.31 -1.88
CA GLN A 349 3.07 -9.80 -0.64
C GLN A 349 2.88 -11.30 -0.41
N PHE A 350 1.77 -11.88 -0.85
CA PHE A 350 1.49 -13.31 -0.68
C PHE A 350 2.53 -14.21 -1.38
N LEU A 351 3.19 -13.72 -2.43
CA LEU A 351 4.27 -14.41 -3.13
C LEU A 351 5.59 -14.39 -2.36
N HIS A 352 5.75 -13.54 -1.34
CA HIS A 352 6.98 -13.51 -0.57
C HIS A 352 7.24 -14.86 0.10
N LYS A 353 8.33 -15.51 -0.31
CA LYS A 353 8.69 -16.86 0.11
C LYS A 353 7.71 -17.95 -0.34
N SER A 354 7.06 -17.75 -1.49
CA SER A 354 6.22 -18.78 -2.10
C SER A 354 7.01 -19.69 -3.02
N VAL A 355 6.52 -20.93 -3.14
CA VAL A 355 6.87 -21.86 -4.21
C VAL A 355 5.65 -21.96 -5.11
N VAL A 356 5.80 -21.60 -6.38
CA VAL A 356 4.70 -21.61 -7.37
C VAL A 356 5.05 -22.52 -8.53
N GLN A 357 4.05 -23.21 -9.07
CA GLN A 357 4.22 -24.10 -10.22
C GLN A 357 3.31 -23.65 -11.35
N VAL A 358 3.83 -23.58 -12.58
CA VAL A 358 3.03 -23.30 -13.78
C VAL A 358 2.09 -24.47 -14.01
N ILE A 359 0.77 -24.21 -14.02
CA ILE A 359 -0.25 -25.23 -14.25
C ILE A 359 -0.87 -25.11 -15.64
N ALA A 360 -0.79 -23.94 -16.27
CA ALA A 360 -1.26 -23.72 -17.63
C ALA A 360 -0.63 -22.45 -18.21
N VAL A 361 -0.56 -22.39 -19.53
CA VAL A 361 -0.29 -21.15 -20.27
C VAL A 361 -1.47 -20.93 -21.21
N GLN A 362 -2.06 -19.73 -21.16
CA GLN A 362 -3.20 -19.36 -22.00
C GLN A 362 -2.87 -18.05 -22.70
N GLN A 363 -2.77 -18.09 -24.03
CA GLN A 363 -2.37 -16.93 -24.84
C GLN A 363 -1.02 -16.38 -24.34
N ASP A 364 -1.01 -15.15 -23.83
CA ASP A 364 0.17 -14.49 -23.30
C ASP A 364 0.14 -14.42 -21.76
N THR A 365 -0.57 -15.33 -21.10
CA THR A 365 -0.71 -15.39 -19.64
C THR A 365 -0.27 -16.74 -19.09
N VAL A 366 0.67 -16.70 -18.14
CA VAL A 366 1.12 -17.86 -17.39
C VAL A 366 0.27 -17.97 -16.12
N ILE A 367 -0.35 -19.14 -15.93
CA ILE A 367 -1.19 -19.46 -14.78
C ILE A 367 -0.42 -20.41 -13.87
N MET A 368 -0.29 -20.04 -12.61
CA MET A 368 0.50 -20.78 -11.63
C MET A 368 -0.33 -21.08 -10.37
N CYS A 369 0.06 -22.13 -9.65
CA CYS A 369 -0.50 -22.47 -8.35
C CYS A 369 0.57 -22.33 -7.26
N CYS A 370 0.28 -21.61 -6.18
CA CYS A 370 1.11 -21.60 -4.99
C CYS A 370 0.96 -22.91 -4.21
N LEU A 371 2.08 -23.57 -3.94
CA LEU A 371 2.10 -24.93 -3.37
C LEU A 371 2.41 -24.96 -1.88
N ASN A 372 3.12 -23.96 -1.34
CA ASN A 372 3.59 -23.97 0.05
C ASN A 372 2.74 -23.13 1.02
N ARG A 373 1.46 -22.90 0.71
CA ARG A 373 0.51 -22.10 1.51
C ARG A 373 -0.73 -22.91 1.92
N PRO A 374 -0.62 -23.81 2.91
CA PRO A 374 -1.81 -24.44 3.48
C PRO A 374 -2.69 -23.40 4.17
N THR A 375 -4.01 -23.59 4.14
CA THR A 375 -4.96 -22.72 4.87
C THR A 375 -5.76 -23.53 5.89
N SER A 376 -6.47 -22.84 6.80
CA SER A 376 -7.43 -23.50 7.68
C SER A 376 -8.72 -23.92 6.95
N ARG A 377 -8.92 -23.48 5.70
CA ARG A 377 -10.11 -23.83 4.90
C ARG A 377 -10.08 -25.31 4.54
N ARG A 378 -11.22 -25.95 4.70
CA ARG A 378 -11.42 -27.37 4.40
C ARG A 378 -12.59 -27.54 3.45
N VAL A 379 -12.49 -28.51 2.55
CA VAL A 379 -13.60 -28.96 1.71
C VAL A 379 -14.01 -30.35 2.14
N ALA A 380 -15.30 -30.52 2.39
CA ALA A 380 -15.90 -31.82 2.67
C ALA A 380 -16.26 -32.51 1.35
N LEU A 381 -15.72 -33.70 1.15
CA LEU A 381 -15.98 -34.55 0.00
C LEU A 381 -16.92 -35.66 0.47
N LYS A 382 -18.19 -35.57 0.03
CA LYS A 382 -19.21 -36.58 0.31
C LYS A 382 -19.03 -37.78 -0.62
N LEU A 383 -18.65 -38.92 -0.04
CA LEU A 383 -18.32 -40.16 -0.74
C LEU A 383 -19.31 -41.25 -0.30
N GLY A 384 -20.55 -41.17 -0.78
CA GLY A 384 -21.64 -42.01 -0.27
C GLY A 384 -21.98 -41.65 1.18
N ASP A 385 -21.95 -42.64 2.07
CA ASP A 385 -22.18 -42.47 3.52
C ASP A 385 -20.92 -42.00 4.29
N ALA A 386 -19.75 -41.98 3.64
CA ALA A 386 -18.50 -41.52 4.24
C ALA A 386 -18.20 -40.06 3.84
N GLU A 387 -17.76 -39.25 4.81
CA GLU A 387 -17.25 -37.90 4.57
C GLU A 387 -15.73 -37.88 4.72
N ARG A 388 -15.03 -37.41 3.69
CA ARG A 388 -13.60 -37.14 3.75
C ARG A 388 -13.38 -35.64 3.73
N VAL A 389 -12.41 -35.16 4.49
CA VAL A 389 -12.10 -33.73 4.58
C VAL A 389 -10.72 -33.47 4.00
N LYS A 390 -10.62 -32.50 3.11
CA LYS A 390 -9.34 -32.09 2.50
C LYS A 390 -9.07 -30.62 2.78
N THR A 391 -7.84 -30.30 3.16
CA THR A 391 -7.38 -28.92 3.29
C THR A 391 -7.31 -28.25 1.92
N VAL A 392 -7.76 -27.01 1.84
CA VAL A 392 -7.67 -26.19 0.63
C VAL A 392 -6.46 -25.27 0.77
N ALA A 393 -5.48 -25.40 -0.10
CA ALA A 393 -4.34 -24.52 -0.19
C ALA A 393 -4.77 -23.13 -0.71
N PHE A 394 -4.00 -22.09 -0.39
CA PHE A 394 -4.09 -20.82 -1.09
C PHE A 394 -3.25 -20.92 -2.36
N GLY A 395 -3.90 -21.03 -3.52
CA GLY A 395 -3.24 -21.16 -4.82
C GLY A 395 -2.87 -19.82 -5.44
N GLY A 396 -3.57 -18.74 -5.07
CA GLY A 396 -3.30 -17.37 -5.50
C GLY A 396 -4.50 -16.44 -5.31
N ASP A 397 -4.33 -15.18 -5.67
CA ASP A 397 -5.30 -14.09 -5.50
C ASP A 397 -6.40 -14.10 -6.57
N VAL A 398 -6.12 -14.59 -7.78
CA VAL A 398 -7.09 -14.66 -8.87
C VAL A 398 -8.05 -15.82 -8.63
N GLN A 399 -9.34 -15.51 -8.46
CA GLN A 399 -10.37 -16.52 -8.22
C GLN A 399 -10.71 -17.30 -9.50
N VAL A 400 -10.67 -18.62 -9.42
CA VAL A 400 -11.09 -19.50 -10.51
C VAL A 400 -12.61 -19.64 -10.49
N ARG A 401 -13.29 -19.37 -11.61
CA ARG A 401 -14.73 -19.62 -11.72
C ARG A 401 -14.95 -21.05 -12.20
N SER A 402 -15.50 -21.91 -11.35
CA SER A 402 -15.86 -23.29 -11.70
C SER A 402 -17.24 -23.62 -11.14
N ALA A 403 -18.02 -24.40 -11.91
CA ALA A 403 -19.33 -24.91 -11.52
C ALA A 403 -19.31 -25.77 -10.25
N GLN A 404 -18.12 -26.22 -9.82
CA GLN A 404 -17.92 -27.14 -8.69
C GLN A 404 -17.10 -26.50 -7.54
N GLY A 405 -17.02 -25.17 -7.47
CA GLY A 405 -16.58 -24.47 -6.25
C GLY A 405 -15.28 -23.69 -6.31
N GLY A 406 -14.82 -23.26 -7.49
CA GLY A 406 -13.72 -22.28 -7.65
C GLY A 406 -12.34 -22.71 -7.11
N VAL A 407 -12.10 -24.01 -7.07
CA VAL A 407 -10.84 -24.64 -6.63
C VAL A 407 -10.18 -25.34 -7.81
N VAL A 408 -8.85 -25.24 -7.92
CA VAL A 408 -8.02 -26.02 -8.84
C VAL A 408 -7.64 -27.34 -8.17
N TRP A 409 -7.74 -28.43 -8.92
CA TRP A 409 -7.35 -29.75 -8.46
C TRP A 409 -6.09 -30.23 -9.18
N LEU A 410 -5.12 -30.67 -8.39
CA LEU A 410 -3.90 -31.30 -8.86
C LEU A 410 -3.82 -32.73 -8.34
N SER A 411 -3.20 -33.65 -9.08
CA SER A 411 -2.82 -34.98 -8.57
C SER A 411 -1.32 -35.26 -8.76
N ARG A 412 -0.80 -36.14 -7.91
CA ARG A 412 0.49 -36.81 -8.11
C ARG A 412 0.23 -38.10 -8.89
N GLY A 413 0.78 -38.17 -10.09
CA GLY A 413 0.49 -39.24 -11.06
C GLY A 413 -0.89 -39.10 -11.72
N PRO A 414 -1.12 -39.87 -12.79
CA PRO A 414 -2.39 -39.88 -13.50
C PRO A 414 -3.49 -40.48 -12.62
N LEU A 415 -4.71 -39.95 -12.72
CA LEU A 415 -5.88 -40.59 -12.10
C LEU A 415 -6.25 -41.87 -12.87
N PRO A 416 -7.01 -42.80 -12.24
CA PRO A 416 -7.46 -44.02 -12.89
C PRO A 416 -8.07 -43.77 -14.28
N GLY A 417 -7.64 -44.58 -15.26
CA GLY A 417 -8.06 -44.40 -16.65
C GLY A 417 -7.26 -43.34 -17.43
N GLY A 418 -6.15 -42.84 -16.89
CA GLY A 418 -5.33 -41.82 -17.54
C GLY A 418 -5.97 -40.43 -17.51
N ALA A 419 -6.83 -40.17 -16.53
CA ALA A 419 -7.48 -38.87 -16.40
C ALA A 419 -6.53 -37.85 -15.77
N GLY A 420 -6.51 -36.65 -16.34
CA GLY A 420 -5.61 -35.56 -15.94
C GLY A 420 -4.60 -35.20 -17.04
N GLU A 421 -4.28 -33.92 -17.12
CA GLU A 421 -3.25 -33.41 -18.03
C GLU A 421 -1.91 -33.36 -17.28
N ARG A 422 -0.93 -34.14 -17.75
CA ARG A 422 0.42 -34.16 -17.16
C ARG A 422 1.10 -32.82 -17.42
N LEU A 423 1.68 -32.24 -16.37
CA LEU A 423 2.58 -31.11 -16.53
C LEU A 423 3.95 -31.61 -17.03
N PRO A 424 4.41 -31.18 -18.23
CA PRO A 424 5.57 -31.76 -18.90
C PRO A 424 6.92 -31.39 -18.25
N ALA A 425 7.02 -30.25 -17.57
CA ALA A 425 8.25 -29.87 -16.89
C ALA A 425 8.43 -30.68 -15.60
N GLY A 426 9.48 -31.50 -15.59
CA GLY A 426 9.83 -32.39 -14.48
C GLY A 426 10.75 -33.50 -14.99
N GLY A 427 11.88 -33.74 -14.32
CA GLY A 427 12.64 -34.99 -14.51
C GLY A 427 11.94 -36.21 -13.88
N LEU A 428 10.71 -36.04 -13.39
CA LEU A 428 9.93 -37.05 -12.69
C LEU A 428 9.22 -37.97 -13.68
N GLU A 429 9.26 -39.26 -13.34
CA GLU A 429 8.48 -40.29 -14.00
C GLU A 429 6.98 -39.94 -13.98
N GLU A 430 6.23 -40.48 -14.94
CA GLU A 430 4.80 -40.19 -15.11
C GLU A 430 3.99 -40.44 -13.82
N GLU A 431 4.36 -41.44 -13.02
CA GLU A 431 3.70 -41.80 -11.76
C GLU A 431 3.86 -40.75 -10.65
N ASP A 432 4.93 -39.95 -10.71
CA ASP A 432 5.25 -38.91 -9.71
C ASP A 432 5.00 -37.49 -10.23
N ALA A 433 4.76 -37.33 -11.54
CA ALA A 433 4.51 -36.04 -12.15
C ALA A 433 3.22 -35.40 -11.64
N THR A 434 3.19 -34.07 -11.60
CA THR A 434 1.97 -33.32 -11.26
C THR A 434 1.04 -33.29 -12.46
N HIS A 435 -0.24 -33.56 -12.22
CA HIS A 435 -1.30 -33.50 -13.22
C HIS A 435 -2.36 -32.49 -12.82
N VAL A 436 -2.88 -31.73 -13.79
CA VAL A 436 -4.08 -30.92 -13.61
C VAL A 436 -5.30 -31.80 -13.89
N VAL A 437 -6.22 -31.90 -12.93
CA VAL A 437 -7.32 -32.87 -12.98
C VAL A 437 -8.67 -32.19 -12.82
N ALA A 438 -9.70 -32.75 -13.46
CA ALA A 438 -11.05 -32.25 -13.27
C ALA A 438 -11.59 -32.68 -11.90
N ALA A 439 -12.29 -31.77 -11.22
CA ALA A 439 -12.92 -32.03 -9.93
C ALA A 439 -13.86 -33.26 -9.96
N ARG A 440 -14.55 -33.49 -11.09
CA ARG A 440 -15.39 -34.68 -11.28
C ARG A 440 -14.59 -35.98 -11.19
N ASP A 441 -13.41 -36.04 -11.81
CA ASP A 441 -12.59 -37.25 -11.93
C ASP A 441 -11.96 -37.56 -10.56
N VAL A 442 -11.56 -36.52 -9.82
CA VAL A 442 -11.14 -36.64 -8.42
C VAL A 442 -12.27 -37.19 -7.55
N VAL A 443 -13.46 -36.60 -7.61
CA VAL A 443 -14.60 -37.01 -6.78
C VAL A 443 -15.02 -38.45 -7.11
N GLU A 444 -15.07 -38.83 -8.39
CA GLU A 444 -15.40 -40.19 -8.81
C GLU A 444 -14.35 -41.21 -8.38
N GLY A 445 -13.05 -40.89 -8.57
CA GLY A 445 -11.95 -41.75 -8.16
C GLY A 445 -11.90 -41.96 -6.64
N LEU A 446 -12.16 -40.91 -5.86
CA LEU A 446 -12.30 -41.00 -4.41
C LEU A 446 -13.51 -41.85 -3.99
N LYS A 447 -14.64 -41.77 -4.71
CA LYS A 447 -15.84 -42.58 -4.41
C LYS A 447 -15.61 -44.06 -4.66
N ARG A 448 -14.82 -44.40 -5.68
CA ARG A 448 -14.45 -45.77 -6.02
C ARG A 448 -13.32 -46.33 -5.14
N ALA A 449 -12.70 -45.49 -4.32
CA ALA A 449 -11.49 -45.80 -3.54
C ALA A 449 -10.26 -46.14 -4.38
N ASP A 450 -10.26 -45.73 -5.66
CA ASP A 450 -9.14 -45.91 -6.58
C ASP A 450 -8.10 -44.78 -6.45
N VAL A 451 -8.51 -43.64 -5.86
CA VAL A 451 -7.66 -42.47 -5.61
C VAL A 451 -7.51 -42.27 -4.11
N ARG A 452 -6.27 -42.01 -3.67
CA ARG A 452 -5.99 -41.64 -2.27
C ARG A 452 -6.17 -40.14 -2.06
N VAL A 453 -6.72 -39.74 -0.91
CA VAL A 453 -6.93 -38.31 -0.56
C VAL A 453 -5.60 -37.55 -0.48
N GLU A 454 -4.52 -38.24 -0.15
CA GLU A 454 -3.16 -37.72 -0.06
C GLU A 454 -2.55 -37.45 -1.44
N ALA A 455 -3.00 -38.16 -2.48
CA ALA A 455 -2.50 -38.04 -3.85
C ALA A 455 -3.08 -36.86 -4.62
N VAL A 456 -4.05 -36.14 -4.04
CA VAL A 456 -4.69 -34.97 -4.66
C VAL A 456 -4.51 -33.72 -3.82
N LEU A 457 -4.42 -32.56 -4.46
CA LEU A 457 -4.32 -31.24 -3.83
C LEU A 457 -5.44 -30.35 -4.35
N ALA A 458 -6.05 -29.60 -3.43
CA ALA A 458 -7.12 -28.65 -3.71
C ALA A 458 -6.60 -27.24 -3.42
N ALA A 459 -6.57 -26.34 -4.40
CA ALA A 459 -6.06 -24.98 -4.25
C ALA A 459 -7.12 -23.93 -4.61
N SER A 460 -7.35 -22.97 -3.71
CA SER A 460 -8.25 -21.83 -3.94
C SER A 460 -7.51 -20.73 -4.67
N GLY A 461 -8.00 -20.37 -5.85
CA GLY A 461 -7.39 -19.34 -6.69
C GLY A 461 -6.09 -19.78 -7.35
N VAL A 462 -5.56 -18.90 -8.20
CA VAL A 462 -4.33 -19.07 -8.97
C VAL A 462 -3.57 -17.75 -9.01
N VAL A 463 -2.29 -17.81 -9.35
CA VAL A 463 -1.48 -16.65 -9.70
C VAL A 463 -1.49 -16.54 -11.22
N ALA A 464 -1.67 -15.33 -11.75
CA ALA A 464 -1.65 -15.09 -13.19
C ALA A 464 -0.71 -13.94 -13.53
N PHE A 465 0.20 -14.15 -14.47
CA PHE A 465 1.08 -13.11 -15.01
C PHE A 465 0.99 -13.07 -16.52
N PRO A 466 0.86 -11.88 -17.14
CA PRO A 466 1.29 -11.71 -18.52
C PRO A 466 2.74 -12.18 -18.68
N VAL A 467 3.09 -12.82 -19.80
CA VAL A 467 4.46 -13.32 -20.04
C VAL A 467 5.46 -12.16 -19.98
N ALA A 468 5.10 -10.98 -20.51
CA ALA A 468 5.91 -9.77 -20.41
C ALA A 468 6.20 -9.37 -18.95
N GLU A 469 5.23 -9.54 -18.05
CA GLU A 469 5.42 -9.28 -16.63
C GLU A 469 6.33 -10.34 -15.99
N LEU A 470 6.13 -11.62 -16.31
CA LEU A 470 7.00 -12.70 -15.83
C LEU A 470 8.46 -12.46 -16.23
N ARG A 471 8.73 -12.05 -17.48
CA ARG A 471 10.06 -11.69 -17.98
C ARG A 471 10.74 -10.62 -17.11
N ARG A 472 10.01 -9.55 -16.83
CA ARG A 472 10.48 -8.47 -15.95
C ARG A 472 10.83 -8.99 -14.55
N LEU A 473 10.00 -9.88 -13.99
CA LEU A 473 10.23 -10.49 -12.67
C LEU A 473 11.44 -11.43 -12.67
N LEU A 474 11.68 -12.18 -13.74
CA LEU A 474 12.87 -13.02 -13.91
C LEU A 474 14.14 -12.17 -13.97
N GLY A 475 14.15 -11.11 -14.79
CA GLY A 475 15.31 -10.22 -14.91
C GLY A 475 15.64 -9.50 -13.61
N ALA A 476 14.61 -9.07 -12.88
CA ALA A 476 14.76 -8.48 -11.55
C ALA A 476 15.12 -9.52 -10.47
N GLY A 477 15.02 -10.81 -10.77
CA GLY A 477 15.33 -11.90 -9.86
C GLY A 477 14.30 -12.12 -8.75
N HIS A 478 13.07 -11.61 -8.94
CA HIS A 478 11.98 -11.79 -7.99
C HIS A 478 11.34 -13.17 -8.04
N VAL A 479 11.38 -13.74 -9.23
CA VAL A 479 10.95 -15.09 -9.54
C VAL A 479 12.19 -15.80 -10.08
N VAL A 480 12.54 -16.94 -9.51
CA VAL A 480 13.73 -17.71 -9.93
C VAL A 480 13.30 -19.14 -10.25
N PRO A 481 13.59 -19.65 -11.46
CA PRO A 481 13.25 -21.03 -11.81
C PRO A 481 14.03 -22.00 -10.94
N VAL A 482 13.37 -23.07 -10.52
CA VAL A 482 13.97 -24.17 -9.77
C VAL A 482 14.24 -25.30 -10.76
N PRO A 483 15.45 -25.88 -10.79
CA PRO A 483 15.75 -27.03 -11.64
C PRO A 483 14.72 -28.17 -11.44
N PRO A 484 14.19 -28.78 -12.53
CA PRO A 484 13.10 -29.75 -12.44
C PRO A 484 13.38 -30.97 -11.56
N ASP A 485 14.64 -31.40 -11.47
CA ASP A 485 15.13 -32.52 -10.66
C ASP A 485 15.34 -32.18 -9.17
N ALA A 486 15.50 -30.89 -8.86
CA ALA A 486 15.72 -30.38 -7.52
C ALA A 486 14.48 -29.70 -6.90
N ALA A 487 13.37 -29.64 -7.64
CA ALA A 487 12.14 -29.02 -7.17
C ALA A 487 11.56 -29.75 -5.93
N PRO A 488 11.29 -29.05 -4.81
CA PRO A 488 10.85 -29.68 -3.56
C PRO A 488 9.34 -30.01 -3.57
N LEU A 489 8.84 -30.58 -4.66
CA LEU A 489 7.42 -30.91 -4.83
C LEU A 489 6.95 -31.82 -3.69
N ASP A 490 7.67 -32.89 -3.36
CA ASP A 490 7.33 -33.79 -2.26
C ASP A 490 7.11 -33.07 -0.93
N GLN A 491 7.98 -32.10 -0.63
CA GLN A 491 7.90 -31.30 0.59
C GLN A 491 6.66 -30.40 0.56
N CYS A 492 6.36 -29.78 -0.59
CA CYS A 492 5.15 -28.98 -0.78
C CYS A 492 3.87 -29.82 -0.66
N TRP A 493 3.82 -31.01 -1.28
CA TRP A 493 2.67 -31.92 -1.22
C TRP A 493 2.41 -32.41 0.21
N ALA A 494 3.48 -32.69 0.98
CA ALA A 494 3.39 -33.13 2.37
C ALA A 494 2.70 -32.10 3.30
N LEU A 495 2.74 -30.80 2.98
CA LEU A 495 2.05 -29.74 3.74
C LEU A 495 0.53 -29.89 3.73
N HIS A 496 -0.01 -30.59 2.74
CA HIS A 496 -1.46 -30.76 2.52
C HIS A 496 -1.95 -32.17 2.88
N ALA A 497 -1.10 -32.96 3.53
CA ALA A 497 -1.45 -34.29 4.02
C ALA A 497 -2.39 -34.21 5.24
N PRO A 498 -3.28 -35.21 5.45
CA PRO A 498 -4.11 -35.28 6.65
C PRO A 498 -3.23 -35.37 7.90
N GLY A 499 -3.35 -34.41 8.82
CA GLY A 499 -2.52 -34.37 10.03
C GLY A 499 -1.12 -33.81 9.83
N ALA A 500 -0.86 -33.09 8.72
CA ALA A 500 0.40 -32.40 8.48
C ALA A 500 0.81 -31.51 9.68
N ALA A 501 2.02 -31.80 10.18
CA ALA A 501 2.82 -31.19 11.25
C ALA A 501 2.09 -30.53 12.44
N ALA A 502 2.51 -30.92 13.67
CA ALA A 502 2.16 -30.21 14.91
C ALA A 502 2.63 -28.73 14.90
N ASP A 503 3.58 -28.39 14.03
CA ASP A 503 4.01 -27.03 13.72
C ASP A 503 4.06 -26.80 12.19
N PRO A 504 2.99 -26.24 11.59
CA PRO A 504 2.92 -25.91 10.17
C PRO A 504 3.89 -24.81 9.75
N GLU A 505 4.30 -23.94 10.67
CA GLU A 505 5.11 -22.76 10.37
C GLU A 505 6.54 -23.14 9.97
N ASP A 506 7.06 -24.18 10.61
CA ASP A 506 8.37 -24.75 10.33
C ASP A 506 8.42 -25.55 9.01
N ALA A 507 7.30 -26.19 8.65
CA ALA A 507 7.25 -27.09 7.50
C ALA A 507 7.28 -26.34 6.15
N TRP A 508 6.52 -25.24 6.02
CA TRP A 508 6.53 -24.46 4.77
C TRP A 508 7.87 -23.73 4.56
N ARG A 509 8.53 -23.30 5.65
CA ARG A 509 9.84 -22.65 5.62
C ARG A 509 10.91 -23.61 5.10
N ARG A 510 10.88 -24.87 5.50
CA ARG A 510 11.79 -25.91 4.97
C ARG A 510 11.58 -26.16 3.48
N ALA A 511 10.33 -26.28 3.04
CA ALA A 511 10.00 -26.44 1.61
C ALA A 511 10.52 -25.26 0.78
N TYR A 512 10.35 -24.04 1.28
CA TYR A 512 10.88 -22.84 0.64
C TYR A 512 12.42 -22.81 0.64
N ALA A 513 13.07 -23.10 1.76
CA ALA A 513 14.53 -23.13 1.86
C ALA A 513 15.14 -24.13 0.87
N ALA A 514 14.55 -25.33 0.76
CA ALA A 514 14.96 -26.32 -0.23
C ALA A 514 14.81 -25.81 -1.67
N ALA A 515 13.73 -25.09 -1.99
CA ALA A 515 13.55 -24.48 -3.31
C ALA A 515 14.62 -23.42 -3.61
N VAL A 516 14.98 -22.60 -2.61
CA VAL A 516 16.02 -21.57 -2.75
C VAL A 516 17.39 -22.19 -2.93
N ASP A 517 17.73 -23.22 -2.16
CA ASP A 517 19.02 -23.92 -2.28
C ASP A 517 19.14 -24.63 -3.64
N ALA A 518 18.04 -25.25 -4.11
CA ALA A 518 17.96 -25.82 -5.46
C ALA A 518 18.15 -24.77 -6.55
N ALA A 519 17.50 -23.61 -6.42
CA ALA A 519 17.64 -22.50 -7.36
C ALA A 519 19.05 -21.89 -7.38
N ARG A 520 19.78 -21.91 -6.26
CA ARG A 520 21.20 -21.47 -6.19
C ARG A 520 22.17 -22.43 -6.86
N GLY A 521 21.78 -23.69 -7.07
CA GLY A 521 22.56 -24.70 -7.79
C GLY A 521 22.48 -24.57 -9.32
N ALA A 522 21.60 -23.71 -9.84
CA ALA A 522 21.61 -23.28 -11.24
C ALA A 522 22.90 -22.48 -11.52
N PRO A 523 23.47 -22.55 -12.75
CA PRO A 523 24.78 -21.97 -13.04
C PRO A 523 24.84 -20.52 -12.54
N PRO A 524 25.87 -20.15 -11.75
CA PRO A 524 25.98 -18.78 -11.28
C PRO A 524 26.07 -17.86 -12.50
N ALA A 525 25.28 -16.78 -12.50
CA ALA A 525 25.68 -15.60 -13.26
C ALA A 525 27.14 -15.29 -12.89
N ALA A 526 27.97 -15.08 -13.91
CA ALA A 526 29.42 -14.89 -13.80
C ALA A 526 29.83 -14.22 -12.49
N THR A 527 30.80 -14.82 -11.81
CA THR A 527 31.31 -14.35 -10.53
C THR A 527 31.78 -12.88 -10.62
N PRO A 528 31.77 -12.10 -9.52
CA PRO A 528 32.32 -10.75 -9.51
C PRO A 528 33.81 -10.65 -9.93
N ALA A 529 34.52 -11.78 -9.98
CA ALA A 529 35.87 -11.89 -10.50
C ALA A 529 35.91 -12.00 -12.03
N GLU A 530 34.96 -12.72 -12.64
CA GLU A 530 34.78 -12.80 -14.10
C GLU A 530 34.28 -11.46 -14.67
N LEU A 531 33.47 -10.71 -13.91
CA LEU A 531 33.02 -9.34 -14.26
C LEU A 531 34.08 -8.23 -14.08
N ARG A 532 35.22 -8.52 -13.42
CA ARG A 532 36.39 -7.60 -13.40
C ARG A 532 37.27 -7.74 -14.63
N GLY A 533 37.16 -8.85 -15.36
CA GLY A 533 37.69 -8.97 -16.70
C GLY A 533 36.79 -8.17 -17.63
N GLY A 534 37.13 -6.89 -17.81
CA GLY A 534 36.44 -5.87 -18.62
C GLY A 534 35.23 -6.34 -19.41
N ILE A 535 34.07 -5.74 -19.11
CA ILE A 535 32.95 -5.67 -20.05
C ILE A 535 33.55 -5.18 -21.37
N ALA A 536 33.72 -6.09 -22.33
CA ALA A 536 34.27 -5.75 -23.62
C ALA A 536 33.36 -4.69 -24.23
N ASP A 537 33.96 -3.60 -24.72
CA ASP A 537 33.29 -2.47 -25.38
C ASP A 537 32.23 -2.92 -26.43
N GLU A 538 32.37 -4.13 -26.99
CA GLU A 538 31.41 -4.75 -27.91
C GLU A 538 29.98 -4.93 -27.36
N ALA A 539 29.80 -5.20 -26.05
CA ALA A 539 28.46 -5.39 -25.47
C ALA A 539 27.71 -4.05 -25.29
N LEU A 540 28.46 -2.98 -25.00
CA LEU A 540 27.94 -1.63 -24.90
C LEU A 540 27.62 -1.06 -26.30
N ASP A 541 28.50 -1.30 -27.28
CA ASP A 541 28.30 -0.87 -28.68
C ASP A 541 27.09 -1.56 -29.36
N ARG A 542 26.84 -2.84 -29.08
CA ARG A 542 25.62 -3.53 -29.56
C ARG A 542 24.35 -2.94 -28.98
N PHE A 543 24.37 -2.55 -27.70
CA PHE A 543 23.19 -2.03 -27.03
C PHE A 543 22.85 -0.60 -27.50
N VAL A 544 23.86 0.24 -27.71
CA VAL A 544 23.70 1.61 -28.25
C VAL A 544 23.28 1.59 -29.73
N GLY A 545 23.83 0.68 -30.54
CA GLY A 545 23.50 0.57 -31.96
C GLY A 545 22.06 0.15 -32.27
N THR A 546 21.37 -0.49 -31.33
CA THR A 546 19.98 -0.96 -31.51
C THR A 546 18.93 0.11 -31.19
N PHE A 547 19.31 1.19 -30.49
CA PHE A 547 18.39 2.27 -30.08
C PHE A 547 18.40 3.50 -31.01
N LEU A 548 19.34 3.58 -31.95
CA LEU A 548 19.49 4.71 -32.88
C LEU A 548 19.22 4.35 -34.35
N SER A 549 18.56 3.22 -34.62
CA SER A 549 18.14 2.80 -35.97
C SER A 549 16.63 2.76 -36.13
#